data_AF-A0A6A7LXF0-F1
#
_entry.id   AF-A0A6A7LXF0-F1
#
_cell.length_a   1.000
_cell.length_b   1.000
_cell.length_c   1.000
_cell.angle_alpha   90.00
_cell.angle_beta   90.00
_cell.angle_gamma   90.00
#
_symmetry.space_group_name_H-M   'P 1'
#
loop_
_entity.id
_entity.type
_entity.pdbx_description
1 polymer ?
#
loop_
_entity_poly.entity_id
_entity_poly.type
_entity_poly.pdbx_seq_one_letter_code
_entity_poly.pdbx_strand_id
1 'polypeptide(L)'
;MMTPGEPLIRWDWVALHIGDIGHRLTEHLILVGIAVAVGFALSFGLSLVIRRIPRSYDPITWVAGVLYTVPSLALFALLIPFTGLTLLTAEIGLVSYTLLILIRNIVGGLRAVPGEVRE
;
A
#
# COMPACT_ATOMS: atom_id res chain seq x y z
N MET A 1 25.18 23.28 -9.08
CA MET A 1 25.50 24.62 -9.64
C MET A 1 24.71 24.72 -10.94
N MET A 2 23.57 25.44 -10.95
CA MET A 2 22.78 25.64 -12.19
C MET A 2 23.59 26.53 -13.12
N THR A 3 23.78 26.11 -14.38
CA THR A 3 24.42 26.93 -15.40
C THR A 3 23.44 28.05 -15.82
N PRO A 4 23.91 29.30 -15.95
CA PRO A 4 23.06 30.39 -16.42
C PRO A 4 22.49 30.07 -17.80
N GLY A 5 21.15 30.04 -17.93
CA GLY A 5 20.46 29.76 -19.21
C GLY A 5 19.92 28.34 -19.37
N GLU A 6 20.06 27.45 -18.38
CA GLU A 6 19.40 26.15 -18.44
C GLU A 6 17.87 26.29 -18.34
N PRO A 7 17.09 25.67 -19.25
CA PRO A 7 15.64 25.67 -19.16
C PRO A 7 15.20 24.87 -17.92
N LEU A 8 14.16 25.35 -17.23
CA LEU A 8 13.61 24.72 -16.03
C LEU A 8 13.20 23.25 -16.26
N ILE A 9 12.74 22.93 -17.47
CA ILE A 9 12.37 21.57 -17.89
C ILE A 9 13.07 21.27 -19.20
N ARG A 10 13.82 20.17 -19.23
CA ARG A 10 14.52 19.69 -20.43
C ARG A 10 13.60 18.76 -21.23
N TRP A 11 12.67 19.33 -21.99
CA TRP A 11 11.69 18.58 -22.77
C TRP A 11 12.33 17.60 -23.77
N ASP A 12 13.45 17.97 -24.38
CA ASP A 12 14.20 17.09 -25.29
C ASP A 12 14.72 15.83 -24.57
N TRP A 13 15.22 16.00 -23.36
CA TRP A 13 15.69 14.88 -22.54
C TRP A 13 14.52 13.96 -22.16
N VAL A 14 13.38 14.53 -21.76
CA VAL A 14 12.17 13.76 -21.42
C VAL A 14 11.67 12.97 -22.63
N ALA A 15 11.60 13.60 -23.81
CA ALA A 15 11.20 12.92 -25.05
C ALA A 15 12.14 11.76 -25.40
N LEU A 16 13.44 11.93 -25.18
CA LEU A 16 14.45 10.88 -25.40
C LEU A 16 14.37 9.72 -24.38
N HIS A 17 13.93 9.98 -23.15
CA HIS A 17 13.88 8.99 -22.06
C HIS A 17 12.47 8.51 -21.73
N ILE A 18 11.48 8.82 -22.58
CA ILE A 18 10.08 8.44 -22.33
C ILE A 18 9.90 6.91 -22.20
N GLY A 19 10.74 6.14 -22.92
CA GLY A 19 10.78 4.68 -22.81
C GLY A 19 11.22 4.21 -21.42
N ASP A 20 12.31 4.79 -20.88
CA ASP A 20 12.80 4.46 -19.54
C ASP A 20 11.79 4.85 -18.46
N ILE A 21 11.19 6.04 -18.58
CA ILE A 21 10.15 6.52 -17.66
C ILE A 21 8.96 5.56 -17.68
N GLY A 22 8.50 5.16 -18.86
CA GLY A 22 7.41 4.19 -19.02
C GLY A 22 7.75 2.82 -18.43
N HIS A 23 8.99 2.37 -18.58
CA HIS A 23 9.46 1.12 -17.97
C HIS A 23 9.46 1.19 -16.45
N ARG A 24 10.02 2.25 -15.85
CA ARG A 24 10.00 2.47 -14.38
C ARG A 24 8.59 2.63 -13.83
N LEU A 25 7.70 3.29 -14.57
CA LEU A 25 6.29 3.37 -14.22
C LEU A 25 5.66 1.98 -14.20
N THR A 26 5.96 1.14 -15.18
CA THR A 26 5.46 -0.23 -15.24
C THR A 26 5.96 -1.07 -14.06
N GLU A 27 7.26 -1.00 -13.73
CA GLU A 27 7.80 -1.63 -12.51
C GLU A 27 7.07 -1.17 -11.25
N HIS A 28 6.81 0.13 -11.13
CA HIS A 28 6.07 0.69 -10.00
C HIS A 28 4.62 0.18 -9.94
N LEU A 29 3.92 0.15 -11.08
CA LEU A 29 2.55 -0.36 -11.16
C LEU A 29 2.45 -1.84 -10.80
N ILE A 30 3.46 -2.64 -11.19
CA ILE A 30 3.52 -4.06 -10.82
C ILE A 30 3.65 -4.20 -9.30
N LEU A 31 4.60 -3.49 -8.67
CA LEU A 31 4.78 -3.54 -7.21
C LEU A 31 3.51 -3.10 -6.47
N VAL A 32 2.95 -1.94 -6.85
CA VAL A 32 1.71 -1.44 -6.23
C VAL A 32 0.55 -2.40 -6.46
N GLY A 33 0.42 -2.97 -7.66
CA GLY A 33 -0.64 -3.92 -8.00
C GLY A 33 -0.57 -5.18 -7.16
N ILE A 34 0.62 -5.77 -6.99
CA ILE A 34 0.83 -6.96 -6.16
C ILE A 34 0.47 -6.63 -4.70
N ALA A 35 1.02 -5.53 -4.16
CA ALA A 35 0.78 -5.14 -2.79
C ALA A 35 -0.71 -4.91 -2.48
N VAL A 36 -1.42 -4.21 -3.36
CA VAL A 36 -2.85 -3.94 -3.21
C VAL A 36 -3.65 -5.23 -3.32
N ALA A 37 -3.33 -6.12 -4.26
CA ALA A 37 -4.05 -7.39 -4.42
C ALA A 37 -3.89 -8.30 -3.18
N VAL A 38 -2.66 -8.46 -2.70
CA VAL A 38 -2.36 -9.27 -1.50
C VAL A 38 -2.96 -8.61 -0.27
N GLY A 39 -2.76 -7.30 -0.11
CA GLY A 39 -3.30 -6.52 0.99
C GLY A 39 -4.83 -6.53 1.05
N PHE A 40 -5.50 -6.49 -0.11
CA PHE A 40 -6.94 -6.66 -0.23
C PHE A 40 -7.38 -8.05 0.22
N ALA A 41 -6.75 -9.12 -0.26
CA ALA A 41 -7.10 -10.48 0.14
C ALA A 41 -7.00 -10.69 1.66
N LEU A 42 -5.90 -10.20 2.27
CA LEU A 42 -5.69 -10.26 3.72
C LEU A 42 -6.72 -9.41 4.49
N SER A 43 -6.88 -8.14 4.09
CA SER A 43 -7.83 -7.21 4.71
C SER A 43 -9.26 -7.69 4.62
N PHE A 44 -9.63 -8.27 3.49
CA PHE A 44 -10.96 -8.85 3.26
C PHE A 44 -11.18 -10.03 4.20
N GLY A 45 -10.24 -10.98 4.28
CA GLY A 45 -10.30 -12.09 5.22
C GLY A 45 -10.44 -11.63 6.68
N LEU A 46 -9.62 -10.67 7.11
CA LEU A 46 -9.72 -10.07 8.44
C LEU A 46 -11.07 -9.38 8.67
N SER A 47 -11.61 -8.71 7.67
CA SER A 47 -12.93 -8.06 7.75
C SER A 47 -14.08 -9.07 7.87
N LEU A 48 -13.94 -10.26 7.27
CA LEU A 48 -14.89 -11.36 7.47
C LEU A 48 -14.82 -11.91 8.90
N VAL A 49 -13.62 -12.01 9.48
CA VAL A 49 -13.44 -12.38 10.90
C VAL A 49 -14.10 -11.34 11.80
N ILE A 50 -13.86 -10.04 11.55
CA ILE A 50 -14.50 -8.94 12.27
C ILE A 50 -16.03 -9.03 12.19
N ARG A 51 -16.57 -9.36 11.01
CA ARG A 51 -18.03 -9.53 10.85
C ARG A 51 -18.57 -10.65 11.74
N ARG A 52 -17.84 -11.76 11.89
CA ARG A 52 -18.25 -12.88 12.75
C ARG A 52 -18.01 -12.62 14.23
N ILE A 53 -16.93 -11.92 14.57
CA ILE A 53 -16.50 -11.61 15.93
C ILE A 53 -16.30 -10.08 16.04
N PRO A 54 -17.37 -9.29 16.25
CA PRO A 54 -17.26 -7.82 16.21
C PRO A 54 -16.24 -7.23 17.19
N ARG A 55 -15.97 -7.90 18.32
CA ARG A 55 -14.96 -7.52 19.30
C ARG A 55 -13.52 -7.59 18.77
N SER A 56 -13.26 -8.29 17.67
CA SER A 56 -11.92 -8.35 17.08
C SER A 56 -11.58 -7.09 16.26
N TYR A 57 -12.53 -6.19 16.03
CA TYR A 57 -12.28 -4.95 15.27
C TYR A 57 -11.19 -4.09 15.90
N ASP A 58 -11.29 -3.81 17.20
CA ASP A 58 -10.34 -2.96 17.91
C ASP A 58 -8.92 -3.52 17.90
N PRO A 59 -8.65 -4.78 18.31
CA PRO A 59 -7.28 -5.31 18.28
C PRO A 59 -6.72 -5.40 16.86
N ILE A 60 -7.51 -5.80 15.85
CA ILE A 60 -7.04 -5.89 14.46
C ILE A 60 -6.67 -4.51 13.93
N THR A 61 -7.53 -3.51 14.13
CA THR A 61 -7.27 -2.15 13.65
C THR A 61 -6.18 -1.44 14.46
N TRP A 62 -5.99 -1.81 15.73
CA TRP A 62 -4.86 -1.32 16.53
C TRP A 62 -3.53 -1.85 15.99
N VAL A 63 -3.40 -3.16 15.75
CA VAL A 63 -2.17 -3.75 15.18
C VAL A 63 -1.88 -3.16 13.79
N ALA A 64 -2.87 -3.11 12.91
CA ALA A 64 -2.71 -2.49 11.59
C ALA A 64 -2.38 -1.00 11.71
N GLY A 65 -2.92 -0.32 12.73
CA GLY A 65 -2.62 1.06 13.11
C GLY A 65 -1.14 1.27 13.42
N VAL A 66 -0.59 0.44 14.30
CA VAL A 66 0.83 0.49 14.67
C VAL A 66 1.70 0.30 13.43
N LEU A 67 1.44 -0.73 12.62
CA LEU A 67 2.19 -0.98 11.39
C LEU A 67 2.16 0.21 10.42
N TYR A 68 0.98 0.82 10.24
CA TYR A 68 0.81 1.99 9.37
C TYR A 68 1.59 3.23 9.84
N THR A 69 1.82 3.36 11.15
CA THR A 69 2.56 4.50 11.71
C THR A 69 4.09 4.35 11.63
N VAL A 70 4.60 3.14 11.38
CA VAL A 70 6.04 2.94 11.19
C VAL A 70 6.45 3.64 9.89
N PRO A 71 7.48 4.49 9.86
CA PRO A 71 7.95 5.09 8.62
C PRO A 71 8.62 4.06 7.73
N SER A 72 8.45 4.17 6.42
CA SER A 72 8.86 3.14 5.46
C SER A 72 10.35 2.84 5.55
N LEU A 73 11.18 3.88 5.65
CA LEU A 73 12.63 3.73 5.78
C LEU A 73 13.03 2.88 7.00
N ALA A 74 12.37 3.07 8.15
CA ALA A 74 12.64 2.28 9.35
C ALA A 74 12.16 0.84 9.21
N LEU A 75 11.01 0.63 8.56
CA LEU A 75 10.49 -0.71 8.27
C LEU A 75 11.44 -1.48 7.33
N PHE A 76 11.96 -0.83 6.28
CA PHE A 76 12.98 -1.41 5.43
C PHE A 76 14.25 -1.76 6.21
N ALA A 77 14.77 -0.85 7.04
CA ALA A 77 15.94 -1.10 7.88
C ALA A 77 15.74 -2.31 8.81
N LEU A 78 14.52 -2.51 9.33
CA LEU A 78 14.15 -3.65 10.15
C LEU A 78 14.06 -4.96 9.36
N LEU A 79 13.56 -4.93 8.12
CA LEU A 79 13.29 -6.14 7.32
C LEU A 79 14.50 -6.63 6.53
N ILE A 80 15.39 -5.73 6.09
CA ILE A 80 16.57 -6.06 5.27
C ILE A 80 17.44 -7.17 5.89
N PRO A 81 17.75 -7.19 7.20
CA PRO A 81 18.52 -8.28 7.81
C PRO A 81 17.90 -9.67 7.64
N PHE A 82 16.57 -9.75 7.49
CA PHE A 82 15.85 -11.01 7.39
C PHE A 82 15.50 -11.42 5.96
N THR A 83 15.26 -10.43 5.09
CA THR A 83 14.69 -10.63 3.74
C THR A 83 15.56 -10.08 2.61
N GLY A 84 16.64 -9.38 2.95
CA GLY A 84 17.53 -8.70 2.00
C GLY A 84 16.93 -7.42 1.42
N LEU A 85 17.57 -6.87 0.39
CA LEU A 85 17.02 -5.82 -0.47
C LEU A 85 16.33 -6.47 -1.68
N THR A 86 15.14 -7.02 -1.44
CA THR A 86 14.40 -7.79 -2.44
C THR A 86 13.00 -7.25 -2.66
N LEU A 87 12.34 -7.74 -3.72
CA LEU A 87 10.92 -7.46 -3.97
C LEU A 87 10.08 -7.85 -2.74
N LEU A 88 10.38 -8.98 -2.09
CA LEU A 88 9.69 -9.42 -0.88
C LEU A 88 9.74 -8.37 0.24
N THR A 89 10.90 -7.76 0.48
CA THR A 89 11.10 -6.72 1.49
C THR A 89 10.19 -5.51 1.24
N ALA A 90 10.11 -5.09 -0.02
CA ALA A 90 9.23 -4.00 -0.43
C ALA A 90 7.76 -4.40 -0.22
N GLU A 91 7.36 -5.56 -0.74
CA GLU A 91 5.98 -6.03 -0.66
C GLU A 91 5.48 -6.17 0.78
N ILE A 92 6.30 -6.68 1.71
CA ILE A 92 5.91 -6.75 3.14
C ILE A 92 5.54 -5.35 3.66
N GLY A 93 6.35 -4.35 3.33
CA GLY A 93 6.07 -2.97 3.71
C GLY A 93 4.80 -2.45 3.06
N LEU A 94 4.72 -2.50 1.73
CA LEU A 94 3.59 -1.99 0.96
C LEU A 94 2.28 -2.65 1.41
N VAL A 95 2.23 -3.97 1.52
CA VAL A 95 1.05 -4.73 2.00
C VAL A 95 0.65 -4.26 3.39
N SER A 96 1.60 -4.14 4.32
CA SER A 96 1.32 -3.71 5.71
C SER A 96 0.62 -2.34 5.77
N TYR A 97 1.02 -1.38 4.91
CA TYR A 97 0.37 -0.07 4.83
C TYR A 97 -1.07 -0.14 4.32
N THR A 98 -1.37 -1.07 3.40
CA THR A 98 -2.74 -1.20 2.88
C THR A 98 -3.73 -1.71 3.93
N LEU A 99 -3.27 -2.50 4.91
CA LEU A 99 -4.15 -3.24 5.82
C LEU A 99 -5.11 -2.33 6.59
N LEU A 100 -4.59 -1.30 7.25
CA LEU A 100 -5.42 -0.44 8.10
C LEU A 100 -6.54 0.25 7.29
N ILE A 101 -6.16 0.83 6.15
CA ILE A 101 -7.07 1.59 5.30
C ILE A 101 -8.12 0.64 4.70
N LEU A 102 -7.70 -0.50 4.15
CA LEU A 102 -8.62 -1.44 3.52
C LEU A 102 -9.58 -2.07 4.53
N ILE A 103 -9.11 -2.48 5.72
CA ILE A 103 -9.99 -3.01 6.77
C ILE A 103 -11.05 -1.98 7.17
N ARG A 104 -10.65 -0.73 7.41
CA ARG A 104 -11.58 0.35 7.76
C ARG A 104 -12.61 0.60 6.65
N ASN A 105 -12.16 0.63 5.40
CA ASN A 105 -13.04 0.84 4.25
C ASN A 105 -14.02 -0.31 4.05
N ILE A 106 -13.55 -1.56 4.13
CA ILE A 106 -14.40 -2.76 3.96
C ILE A 106 -15.44 -2.84 5.07
N VAL A 107 -15.02 -2.72 6.34
CA VAL A 107 -15.94 -2.78 7.48
C VAL A 107 -16.91 -1.59 7.46
N GLY A 108 -16.44 -0.40 7.11
CA GLY A 108 -17.27 0.79 6.94
C GLY A 108 -18.33 0.58 5.85
N GLY A 109 -17.93 0.10 4.67
CA GLY A 109 -18.85 -0.22 3.57
C GLY A 109 -19.88 -1.29 3.94
N LEU A 110 -19.47 -2.37 4.62
CA LEU A 110 -20.38 -3.41 5.09
C LEU A 110 -21.40 -2.90 6.12
N ARG A 111 -21.04 -1.91 6.95
CA ARG A 111 -21.92 -1.30 7.95
C ARG A 111 -22.84 -0.23 7.37
N ALA A 112 -22.49 0.36 6.22
CA ALA A 112 -23.25 1.43 5.59
C ALA A 112 -24.53 0.94 4.87
N VAL A 113 -24.72 -0.38 4.72
CA VAL A 113 -25.92 -0.95 4.07
C VAL A 113 -27.16 -0.72 4.96
N PRO A 114 -28.19 0.02 4.49
CA PRO A 114 -29.42 0.27 5.23
C PRO A 114 -30.15 -1.02 5.61
N GLY A 115 -30.81 -1.02 6.77
CA GLY A 115 -31.57 -2.18 7.27
C GLY A 115 -32.77 -2.58 6.41
N GLU A 116 -33.27 -1.67 5.57
CA GLU A 116 -34.46 -1.87 4.71
C GLU A 116 -34.25 -2.88 3.56
N VAL A 117 -33.02 -3.36 3.36
CA VAL A 117 -32.66 -4.37 2.32
C VAL A 117 -32.16 -5.68 2.96
N ARG A 118 -32.35 -5.86 4.27
CA ARG A 118 -31.90 -7.07 5.01
C ARG A 118 -32.96 -8.17 5.15
N GLU A 119 -34.11 -8.01 4.51
CA GLU A 119 -35.16 -9.04 4.39
C GLU A 119 -35.09 -9.75 3.03
#